data_AF-A0A401KQX9-F1
#
_entry.id   AF-A0A401KQX9-F1
#
_cell.length_a   1.000
_cell.length_b   1.000
_cell.length_c   1.000
_cell.angle_alpha   90.00
_cell.angle_beta   90.00
_cell.angle_gamma   90.00
#
_symmetry.space_group_name_H-M   'P 1'
#
loop_
_entity.id
_entity.type
_entity.pdbx_description
1 polymer ?
#
loop_
_entity_poly.entity_id
_entity_poly.type
_entity_poly.pdbx_seq_one_letter_code
_entity_poly.pdbx_strand_id
1 'polypeptide(L)'
;MKPTKFIPTILSLIPTLTLASDSDDFPSGAKLCEPQGAGSCQFAVYQLYPDVECYHQQKSAAYIFDHSCNIIGHMENFTQGDAMTSQLPYTVDIENIFGYPSCYLKYEIAYSDGLYGYSMPSGGIWDDCKEGDYQCTWYRVAFDCPGF
;
A
#
# COMPACT_ATOMS: atom_id res chain seq x y z
N MET A 1 -23.24 -15.94 -54.81
CA MET A 1 -22.29 -16.11 -53.69
C MET A 1 -22.46 -14.91 -52.76
N LYS A 2 -22.76 -15.14 -51.48
CA LYS A 2 -23.06 -14.10 -50.47
C LYS A 2 -21.80 -13.90 -49.62
N PRO A 3 -21.34 -12.65 -49.33
CA PRO A 3 -20.18 -12.45 -48.46
C PRO A 3 -20.61 -12.56 -46.99
N THR A 4 -19.97 -13.44 -46.25
CA THR A 4 -20.14 -13.57 -44.81
C THR A 4 -19.38 -12.41 -44.14
N LYS A 5 -20.13 -11.50 -43.50
CA LYS A 5 -19.56 -10.43 -42.66
C LYS A 5 -19.00 -11.05 -41.38
N PHE A 6 -17.70 -10.93 -41.17
CA PHE A 6 -17.08 -11.14 -39.86
C PHE A 6 -17.41 -9.97 -38.95
N ILE A 7 -18.06 -10.24 -37.83
CA ILE A 7 -18.26 -9.30 -36.74
C ILE A 7 -17.00 -9.38 -35.88
N PRO A 8 -16.30 -8.27 -35.59
CA PRO A 8 -15.19 -8.30 -34.65
C PRO A 8 -15.79 -8.39 -33.25
N THR A 9 -15.57 -9.53 -32.60
CA THR A 9 -15.85 -9.71 -31.17
C THR A 9 -14.93 -8.77 -30.41
N ILE A 10 -15.50 -7.72 -29.82
CA ILE A 10 -14.79 -6.84 -28.87
C ILE A 10 -14.42 -7.72 -27.67
N LEU A 11 -13.15 -8.08 -27.60
CA LEU A 11 -12.56 -8.77 -26.47
C LEU A 11 -12.49 -7.74 -25.33
N SER A 12 -13.58 -7.64 -24.56
CA SER A 12 -13.59 -6.90 -23.31
C SER A 12 -12.58 -7.56 -22.37
N LEU A 13 -11.40 -6.96 -22.24
CA LEU A 13 -10.50 -7.25 -21.13
C LEU A 13 -11.16 -6.70 -19.87
N ILE A 14 -11.99 -7.53 -19.25
CA ILE A 14 -12.36 -7.35 -17.85
C ILE A 14 -11.04 -7.60 -17.10
N PRO A 15 -10.46 -6.61 -16.40
CA PRO A 15 -9.39 -6.93 -15.47
C PRO A 15 -10.05 -7.83 -14.42
N THR A 16 -9.70 -9.10 -14.45
CA THR A 16 -9.88 -9.99 -13.31
C THR A 16 -9.13 -9.33 -12.17
N LEU A 17 -9.84 -8.54 -11.35
CA LEU A 17 -9.45 -8.34 -9.97
C LEU A 17 -9.44 -9.74 -9.38
N THR A 18 -8.24 -10.30 -9.29
CA THR A 18 -7.95 -11.38 -8.36
C THR A 18 -8.39 -10.82 -7.01
N LEU A 19 -9.57 -11.21 -6.53
CA LEU A 19 -9.87 -11.10 -5.11
C LEU A 19 -8.68 -11.76 -4.44
N ALA A 20 -7.91 -10.96 -3.71
CA ALA A 20 -6.75 -11.44 -3.00
C ALA A 20 -7.28 -12.54 -2.08
N SER A 21 -6.98 -13.78 -2.48
CA SER A 21 -7.36 -15.00 -1.80
C SER A 21 -7.02 -14.86 -0.33
N ASP A 22 -8.00 -15.08 0.55
CA ASP A 22 -7.84 -15.25 2.00
C ASP A 22 -6.89 -16.41 2.31
N SER A 23 -5.59 -16.24 2.06
CA SER A 23 -4.55 -17.02 2.71
C SER A 23 -4.29 -16.38 4.06
N ASP A 24 -4.21 -17.20 5.11
CA ASP A 24 -3.80 -16.84 6.47
C ASP A 24 -2.37 -16.22 6.58
N ASP A 25 -1.78 -15.77 5.46
CA ASP A 25 -0.43 -15.24 5.26
C ASP A 25 -0.38 -13.73 4.91
N PHE A 26 -1.48 -12.98 5.02
CA PHE A 26 -1.38 -11.51 4.93
C PHE A 26 -0.67 -10.99 6.19
N PRO A 27 0.49 -10.33 6.08
CA PRO A 27 1.17 -9.83 7.25
C PRO A 27 0.43 -8.58 7.75
N SER A 28 -0.68 -8.73 8.48
CA SER A 28 -1.42 -7.70 9.23
C SER A 28 -1.92 -6.46 8.45
N GLY A 29 -1.43 -6.18 7.24
CA GLY A 29 -1.50 -4.89 6.57
C GLY A 29 -2.90 -4.44 6.20
N ALA A 30 -3.81 -5.37 5.91
CA ALA A 30 -5.22 -5.06 5.67
C ALA A 30 -5.89 -4.36 6.87
N LYS A 31 -5.45 -4.67 8.10
CA LYS A 31 -6.01 -4.01 9.31
C LYS A 31 -5.41 -2.61 9.55
N LEU A 32 -4.45 -2.17 8.73
CA LEU A 32 -3.91 -0.81 8.81
C LEU A 32 -4.86 0.23 8.22
N CYS A 33 -5.85 -0.19 7.43
CA CYS A 33 -6.80 0.73 6.84
C CYS A 33 -7.71 1.35 7.90
N GLU A 34 -7.82 2.67 7.88
CA GLU A 34 -8.91 3.39 8.51
C GLU A 34 -9.82 3.94 7.41
N PRO A 35 -11.14 3.73 7.50
CA PRO A 35 -12.08 4.30 6.54
C PRO A 35 -11.91 5.82 6.42
N GLN A 36 -11.84 6.31 5.19
CA GLN A 36 -11.72 7.73 4.86
C GLN A 36 -13.00 8.24 4.16
N GLY A 37 -13.09 9.54 3.92
CA GLY A 37 -14.13 10.10 3.07
C GLY A 37 -13.97 9.65 1.61
N ALA A 38 -15.08 9.57 0.87
CA ALA A 38 -15.04 9.27 -0.56
C ALA A 38 -14.13 10.26 -1.31
N GLY A 39 -13.34 9.76 -2.28
CA GLY A 39 -12.31 10.53 -2.95
C GLY A 39 -10.99 10.65 -2.17
N SER A 40 -10.82 9.88 -1.09
CA SER A 40 -9.56 9.77 -0.34
C SER A 40 -9.06 8.33 -0.37
N CYS A 41 -7.74 8.19 -0.44
CA CYS A 41 -7.05 6.90 -0.38
C CYS A 41 -6.11 6.91 0.81
N GLN A 42 -5.74 5.72 1.27
CA GLN A 42 -4.75 5.57 2.33
C GLN A 42 -3.55 4.79 1.82
N PHE A 43 -2.36 5.38 1.95
CA PHE A 43 -1.11 4.64 1.89
C PHE A 43 -0.77 4.14 3.29
N ALA A 44 -0.49 2.85 3.43
CA ALA A 44 -0.05 2.28 4.70
C ALA A 44 1.19 1.44 4.51
N VAL A 45 2.06 1.42 5.51
CA VAL A 45 3.26 0.61 5.55
C VAL A 45 3.24 -0.26 6.79
N TYR A 46 3.67 -1.50 6.61
CA TYR A 46 3.98 -2.46 7.63
C TYR A 46 5.47 -2.84 7.57
N GLN A 47 6.11 -2.97 8.73
CA GLN A 47 7.50 -3.47 8.82
C GLN A 47 7.70 -4.39 10.02
N LEU A 48 8.63 -5.34 9.84
CA LEU A 48 9.12 -6.25 10.89
C LEU A 48 10.59 -5.97 11.22
N TYR A 49 10.84 -5.73 12.51
CA TYR A 49 12.17 -5.60 13.09
C TYR A 49 12.41 -6.71 14.11
N PRO A 50 13.60 -7.32 14.17
CA PRO A 50 13.96 -8.18 15.29
C PRO A 50 13.98 -7.34 16.56
N ASP A 51 13.38 -7.83 17.66
CA ASP A 51 13.10 -7.12 18.93
C ASP A 51 14.34 -6.45 19.57
N VAL A 52 15.55 -6.80 19.11
CA VAL A 52 16.82 -6.31 19.64
C VAL A 52 17.49 -5.21 18.81
N GLU A 53 17.18 -5.02 17.52
CA GLU A 53 17.92 -4.07 16.67
C GLU A 53 17.08 -3.42 15.55
N CYS A 54 16.92 -2.08 15.60
CA CYS A 54 16.23 -1.28 14.57
C CYS A 54 16.99 -1.20 13.22
N TYR A 55 18.15 -1.83 13.10
CA TYR A 55 19.02 -1.76 11.91
C TYR A 55 18.76 -2.89 10.90
N HIS A 56 18.04 -3.93 11.30
CA HIS A 56 17.81 -5.11 10.46
C HIS A 56 16.32 -5.26 10.12
N GLN A 57 15.84 -4.45 9.18
CA GLN A 57 14.52 -4.65 8.58
C GLN A 57 14.48 -6.00 7.87
N GLN A 58 13.60 -6.91 8.31
CA GLN A 58 13.47 -8.24 7.73
C GLN A 58 12.44 -8.28 6.60
N LYS A 59 11.34 -7.55 6.78
CA LYS A 59 10.23 -7.48 5.84
C LYS A 59 9.58 -6.10 5.88
N SER A 60 9.18 -5.59 4.72
CA SER A 60 8.23 -4.49 4.61
C SER A 60 7.15 -4.81 3.61
N ALA A 61 5.98 -4.21 3.81
CA ALA A 61 4.93 -4.16 2.82
C ALA A 61 4.27 -2.79 2.82
N ALA A 62 4.00 -2.25 1.64
CA ALA A 62 3.22 -1.05 1.41
C ALA A 62 1.89 -1.43 0.78
N TYR A 63 0.84 -0.74 1.19
CA TYR A 63 -0.53 -0.95 0.74
C TYR A 63 -1.14 0.39 0.34
N ILE A 64 -1.96 0.36 -0.69
CA ILE A 64 -2.85 1.47 -1.04
C ILE A 64 -4.27 0.96 -0.89
N PHE A 65 -5.06 1.68 -0.09
CA PHE A 65 -6.47 1.43 0.13
C PHE A 65 -7.32 2.53 -0.51
N ASP A 66 -8.47 2.15 -1.05
CA ASP A 66 -9.54 3.12 -1.34
C ASP A 66 -10.25 3.58 -0.05
N HIS A 67 -11.21 4.50 -0.18
CA HIS A 67 -11.95 5.04 0.96
C HIS A 67 -12.75 3.97 1.75
N SER A 68 -13.08 2.85 1.09
CA SER A 68 -13.82 1.71 1.64
C SER A 68 -12.91 0.61 2.18
N CYS A 69 -11.61 0.88 2.31
CA CYS A 69 -10.60 -0.08 2.77
C CYS A 69 -10.40 -1.31 1.88
N ASN A 70 -10.74 -1.22 0.59
CA ASN A 70 -10.32 -2.24 -0.37
C ASN A 70 -8.84 -2.00 -0.74
N ILE A 71 -8.05 -3.07 -0.80
CA ILE A 71 -6.66 -2.99 -1.28
C ILE A 71 -6.67 -2.77 -2.79
N ILE A 72 -6.17 -1.63 -3.23
CA ILE A 72 -6.05 -1.25 -4.64
C ILE A 72 -4.59 -1.22 -5.12
N GLY A 73 -3.62 -1.37 -4.21
CA GLY A 73 -2.21 -1.57 -4.53
C GLY A 73 -1.47 -2.29 -3.40
N HIS A 74 -0.45 -3.08 -3.73
CA HIS A 74 0.41 -3.77 -2.76
C HIS A 74 1.84 -3.93 -3.29
N MET A 75 2.84 -3.75 -2.42
CA MET A 75 4.25 -3.98 -2.72
C MET A 75 5.00 -4.47 -1.49
N GLU A 76 5.82 -5.52 -1.62
CA GLU A 76 6.70 -5.99 -0.54
C GLU A 76 8.15 -5.57 -0.78
N ASN A 77 8.93 -5.47 0.31
CA ASN A 77 10.39 -5.27 0.32
C ASN A 77 10.86 -4.07 -0.53
N PHE A 78 10.08 -3.00 -0.49
CA PHE A 78 10.36 -1.76 -1.21
C PHE A 78 11.47 -0.95 -0.54
N THR A 79 12.05 -0.04 -1.31
CA THR A 79 13.12 0.88 -0.96
C THR A 79 12.76 2.31 -1.37
N GLN A 80 13.55 3.29 -0.91
CA GLN A 80 13.39 4.67 -1.33
C GLN A 80 13.64 4.80 -2.84
N GLY A 81 12.75 5.50 -3.54
CA GLY A 81 12.76 5.69 -4.99
C GLY A 81 11.95 4.64 -5.76
N ASP A 82 11.40 3.63 -5.10
CA ASP A 82 10.50 2.68 -5.74
C ASP A 82 9.13 3.30 -6.04
N ALA A 83 8.54 2.88 -7.16
CA ALA A 83 7.23 3.33 -7.63
C ALA A 83 6.20 2.20 -7.54
N MET A 84 5.13 2.44 -6.80
CA MET A 84 4.09 1.47 -6.53
C MET A 84 2.94 1.58 -7.54
N THR A 85 2.73 0.50 -8.29
CA THR A 85 1.55 0.34 -9.17
C THR A 85 0.31 0.01 -8.36
N SER A 86 -0.83 0.55 -8.78
CA SER A 86 -2.13 0.29 -8.17
C SER A 86 -3.24 0.41 -9.23
N GLN A 87 -4.50 0.33 -8.80
CA GLN A 87 -5.65 0.64 -9.65
C GLN A 87 -5.83 2.16 -9.86
N LEU A 88 -5.05 3.00 -9.17
CA LEU A 88 -5.03 4.44 -9.39
C LEU A 88 -4.47 4.77 -10.79
N PRO A 89 -4.85 5.93 -11.36
CA PRO A 89 -4.38 6.37 -12.67
C PRO A 89 -2.89 6.73 -12.72
N TYR A 90 -2.24 6.94 -11.57
CA TYR A 90 -0.81 7.27 -11.45
C TYR A 90 -0.13 6.32 -10.45
N THR A 91 1.20 6.18 -10.57
CA THR A 91 1.99 5.48 -9.56
C THR A 91 2.05 6.30 -8.27
N VAL A 92 2.24 5.60 -7.16
CA VAL A 92 2.59 6.21 -5.88
C VAL A 92 4.08 5.97 -5.66
N ASP A 93 4.88 7.02 -5.66
CA ASP A 93 6.33 6.92 -5.57
C ASP A 93 6.78 7.10 -4.12
N ILE A 94 7.72 6.27 -3.64
CA ILE A 94 8.22 6.29 -2.27
C ILE A 94 9.43 7.21 -2.21
N GLU A 95 9.17 8.50 -2.10
CA GLU A 95 10.17 9.57 -2.23
C GLU A 95 11.21 9.55 -1.11
N ASN A 96 10.77 9.41 0.14
CA ASN A 96 11.68 9.42 1.28
C ASN A 96 11.25 8.46 2.40
N ILE A 97 12.26 7.88 3.04
CA ILE A 97 12.11 7.05 4.23
C ILE A 97 13.01 7.64 5.33
N PHE A 98 12.40 8.09 6.43
CA PHE A 98 13.13 8.69 7.56
C PHE A 98 12.89 7.88 8.83
N GLY A 99 13.89 7.77 9.69
CA GLY A 99 13.69 7.19 11.03
C GLY A 99 14.94 6.65 11.70
N TYR A 100 16.06 6.49 10.99
CA TYR A 100 17.33 6.07 11.62
C TYR A 100 17.75 7.03 12.75
N PRO A 101 18.12 6.54 13.97
CA PRO A 101 18.22 5.15 14.43
C PRO A 101 16.99 4.58 15.16
N SER A 102 15.86 5.30 15.17
CA SER A 102 14.61 4.83 15.78
C SER A 102 13.85 3.85 14.86
N CYS A 103 13.25 2.79 15.43
CA CYS A 103 12.41 1.83 14.69
C CYS A 103 11.14 2.46 14.06
N TYR A 104 10.86 3.73 14.33
CA TYR A 104 9.71 4.45 13.77
C TYR A 104 10.06 5.07 12.43
N LEU A 105 9.88 4.33 11.34
CA LEU A 105 10.00 4.91 10.02
C LEU A 105 8.78 5.75 9.67
N LYS A 106 9.04 6.87 9.03
CA LYS A 106 8.05 7.77 8.46
C LYS A 106 8.34 7.92 6.98
N TYR A 107 7.27 8.07 6.21
CA TYR A 107 7.32 8.03 4.76
C TYR A 107 6.79 9.33 4.16
N GLU A 108 7.42 9.75 3.08
CA GLU A 108 6.89 10.72 2.14
C GLU A 108 6.64 10.00 0.82
N ILE A 109 5.46 10.19 0.26
CA ILE A 109 5.06 9.62 -1.01
C ILE A 109 4.70 10.73 -1.99
N ALA A 110 4.97 10.53 -3.27
CA ALA A 110 4.43 11.36 -4.34
C ALA A 110 3.26 10.66 -5.01
N TYR A 111 2.17 11.38 -5.20
CA TYR A 111 1.05 10.92 -6.02
C TYR A 111 0.43 12.08 -6.77
N SER A 112 0.22 11.91 -8.08
CA SER A 112 -0.52 12.79 -9.00
C SER A 112 -0.24 14.30 -8.90
N ASP A 113 -0.77 14.93 -7.86
CA ASP A 113 -0.86 16.37 -7.64
C ASP A 113 -0.01 16.87 -6.46
N GLY A 114 0.60 15.98 -5.67
CA GLY A 114 1.28 16.39 -4.47
C GLY A 114 2.23 15.37 -3.85
N LEU A 115 2.96 15.89 -2.86
CA LEU A 115 3.69 15.10 -1.89
C LEU A 115 2.82 14.94 -0.66
N TYR A 116 2.69 13.71 -0.20
CA TYR A 116 1.89 13.33 0.94
C TYR A 116 2.76 12.63 1.97
N GLY A 117 2.40 12.83 3.23
CA GLY A 117 3.22 12.36 4.33
C GLY A 117 4.15 13.46 4.83
N TYR A 118 4.78 13.15 5.96
CA TYR A 118 5.54 14.04 6.84
C TYR A 118 4.91 15.38 7.30
N SER A 119 5.09 15.65 8.61
CA SER A 119 4.25 16.48 9.49
C SER A 119 2.90 15.82 9.86
N MET A 120 3.00 14.78 10.71
CA MET A 120 1.91 13.88 11.16
C MET A 120 1.13 13.21 10.01
N PRO A 121 1.28 11.89 9.89
CA PRO A 121 0.23 11.08 10.52
C PRO A 121 0.80 9.93 11.36
N SER A 122 -0.14 9.18 11.95
CA SER A 122 0.06 8.15 12.95
C SER A 122 0.97 7.03 12.41
N GLY A 123 2.21 6.99 12.90
CA GLY A 123 3.03 5.79 12.87
C GLY A 123 3.27 5.33 14.30
N GLY A 124 3.48 4.03 14.51
CA GLY A 124 3.60 3.48 15.85
C GLY A 124 4.08 2.05 15.87
N ILE A 125 4.21 1.52 17.08
CA ILE A 125 4.31 0.08 17.31
C ILE A 125 2.90 -0.48 17.23
N TRP A 126 2.76 -1.65 16.63
CA TRP A 126 1.53 -2.41 16.68
C TRP A 126 1.62 -3.42 17.82
N ASP A 127 1.17 -3.02 19.01
CA ASP A 127 1.36 -3.81 20.26
C ASP A 127 0.80 -5.25 20.18
N ASP A 128 -0.25 -5.45 19.38
CA ASP A 128 -0.92 -6.75 19.19
C ASP A 128 -0.32 -7.62 18.07
N CYS A 129 0.64 -7.09 17.30
CA CYS A 129 1.34 -7.85 16.27
C CYS A 129 2.61 -8.46 16.88
N LYS A 130 2.52 -9.75 17.22
CA LYS A 130 3.65 -10.56 17.66
C LYS A 130 3.91 -11.66 16.65
N GLU A 131 4.86 -11.40 15.76
CA GLU A 131 5.43 -12.45 14.93
C GLU A 131 6.71 -12.92 15.62
N GLY A 132 6.63 -13.98 16.45
CA GLY A 132 7.78 -14.46 17.21
C GLY A 132 8.48 -13.37 18.05
N ASP A 133 9.79 -13.19 17.84
CA ASP A 133 10.65 -12.19 18.49
C ASP A 133 10.80 -10.91 17.63
N TYR A 134 9.77 -10.56 16.85
CA TYR A 134 9.78 -9.36 16.00
C TYR A 134 8.81 -8.29 16.51
N GLN A 135 9.24 -7.03 16.46
CA GLN A 135 8.39 -5.85 16.61
C GLN A 135 7.79 -5.48 15.27
N CYS A 136 6.47 -5.27 15.25
CA CYS A 136 5.77 -4.74 14.10
C CYS A 136 5.58 -3.23 14.23
N THR A 137 6.00 -2.48 13.23
CA THR A 137 5.72 -1.05 13.15
C THR A 137 4.83 -0.74 11.96
N TRP A 138 4.08 0.34 12.09
CA TRP A 138 3.19 0.79 11.04
C TRP A 138 3.29 2.28 10.80
N TYR A 139 2.92 2.68 9.60
CA TYR A 139 2.72 4.06 9.19
C TYR A 139 1.49 4.12 8.29
N ARG A 140 0.74 5.21 8.38
CA ARG A 140 -0.35 5.49 7.43
C ARG A 140 -0.38 6.96 7.08
N VAL A 141 -0.83 7.26 5.87
CA VAL A 141 -1.17 8.61 5.42
C VAL A 141 -2.35 8.54 4.47
N ALA A 142 -3.30 9.45 4.64
CA ALA A 142 -4.37 9.64 3.68
C ALA A 142 -3.98 10.72 2.67
N PHE A 143 -4.45 10.57 1.43
CA PHE A 143 -4.21 11.51 0.34
C PHE A 143 -5.42 11.54 -0.60
N ASP A 144 -5.53 12.62 -1.37
CA ASP A 144 -6.65 12.79 -2.29
C ASP A 144 -6.53 11.81 -3.48
N CYS A 145 -7.59 11.07 -3.75
CA CYS A 145 -7.69 10.17 -4.90
C CYS A 145 -9.09 10.24 -5.55
N PRO A 146 -9.39 11.32 -6.30
CA PRO A 146 -10.71 11.48 -6.91
C PRO A 146 -11.06 10.31 -7.84
N GLY A 147 -12.23 9.71 -7.61
CA GLY A 147 -12.72 8.57 -8.41
C GLY A 147 -12.57 7.20 -7.74
N PHE A 148 -11.95 7.14 -6.57
CA PHE A 148 -11.90 5.97 -5.70
C PHE A 148 -12.62 6.18 -4.38
#